data_AF-A0A7S1MUC3-F1
#
_entry.id   AF-A0A7S1MUC3-F1
#
_cell.length_a   1.000
_cell.length_b   1.000
_cell.length_c   1.000
_cell.angle_alpha   90.00
_cell.angle_beta   90.00
_cell.angle_gamma   90.00
#
_symmetry.space_group_name_H-M   'P 1'
#
loop_
_entity.id
_entity.type
_entity.pdbx_description
1 polymer ?
#
loop_
_entity_poly.entity_id
_entity_poly.type
_entity_poly.pdbx_seq_one_letter_code
_entity_poly.pdbx_strand_id
1 'polypeptide(L)'
;HGGRGEREGERGETMPPKKKAAEPEATPALDATATAAEPPPEAKPTEVLELVTCRQKLQRTRQAQRDLQESNRSLRDALAQHKFEQAEIFAYLNKELVQKSKAVAQLEARV
;
A
#
# COMPACT_ATOMS: atom_id res chain seq x y z
N HIS A 1 2.46 32.99 20.85
CA HIS A 1 1.72 31.96 20.10
C HIS A 1 1.45 32.48 18.70
N GLY A 2 2.11 31.90 17.71
CA GLY A 2 1.91 32.20 16.29
C GLY A 2 2.57 31.09 15.50
N GLY A 3 1.84 30.51 14.55
CA GLY A 3 2.36 29.43 13.71
C GLY A 3 1.24 28.60 13.11
N ARG A 4 0.74 29.04 11.95
CA ARG A 4 -0.11 28.21 11.09
C ARG A 4 0.24 28.53 9.64
N GLY A 5 0.66 27.50 8.91
CA GLY A 5 0.55 27.50 7.46
C GLY A 5 1.74 26.85 6.79
N GLU A 6 1.72 25.53 6.63
CA GLU A 6 2.34 24.90 5.47
C GLU A 6 1.39 23.81 4.96
N ARG A 7 1.04 23.94 3.68
CA ARG A 7 0.17 23.04 2.92
C ARG A 7 1.02 21.91 2.34
N GLU A 8 0.49 20.70 2.42
CA GLU A 8 0.92 19.57 1.61
C GLU A 8 0.47 19.75 0.15
N GLY A 9 1.25 19.20 -0.77
CA GLY A 9 0.77 18.80 -2.09
C GLY A 9 1.80 18.98 -3.19
N GLU A 10 2.38 17.87 -3.65
CA GLU A 10 2.36 17.42 -5.05
C GLU A 10 3.41 16.32 -5.29
N ARG A 11 2.94 15.10 -5.56
CA ARG A 11 3.75 14.01 -6.13
C ARG A 11 3.48 13.99 -7.63
N GLY A 12 4.44 14.44 -8.41
CA GLY A 12 4.49 14.20 -9.86
C GLY A 12 5.18 12.87 -10.15
N GLU A 13 4.44 11.91 -10.70
CA GLU A 13 5.01 10.75 -11.38
C GLU A 13 5.58 11.16 -12.76
N THR A 14 6.63 10.47 -13.19
CA THR A 14 6.74 9.74 -14.48
C THR A 14 8.13 9.78 -15.13
N MET A 15 8.52 8.58 -15.59
CA MET A 15 9.49 8.20 -16.64
C MET A 15 10.98 8.07 -16.31
N PRO A 16 11.54 6.85 -16.43
CA PRO A 16 12.91 6.64 -16.90
C PRO A 16 12.98 6.50 -18.44
N PRO A 17 14.12 6.84 -19.07
CA PRO A 17 14.22 7.01 -20.53
C PRO A 17 14.52 5.72 -21.32
N LYS A 18 14.33 5.89 -22.63
CA LYS A 18 14.36 4.93 -23.75
C LYS A 18 15.71 4.24 -24.00
N LYS A 19 15.61 2.99 -24.46
CA LYS A 19 16.63 2.20 -25.18
C LYS A 19 17.12 2.85 -26.48
N LYS A 20 18.42 2.75 -26.78
CA LYS A 20 19.04 2.61 -28.12
C LYS A 20 20.47 2.06 -27.93
N ALA A 21 20.72 0.80 -28.37
CA ALA A 21 21.55 0.40 -29.54
C ALA A 21 23.07 0.57 -29.31
N ALA A 22 23.85 -0.51 -29.07
CA ALA A 22 24.59 -1.34 -30.07
C ALA A 22 25.59 -0.48 -30.89
N GLU A 23 26.90 -0.71 -31.00
CA GLU A 23 27.75 -1.90 -31.18
C GLU A 23 29.26 -1.43 -31.19
N PRO A 24 30.32 -2.18 -31.58
CA PRO A 24 31.05 -3.25 -30.86
C PRO A 24 32.60 -3.03 -30.79
N GLU A 25 33.31 -4.08 -30.38
CA GLU A 25 34.76 -4.37 -30.56
C GLU A 25 35.80 -3.77 -29.59
N ALA A 26 36.34 -4.64 -28.73
CA ALA A 26 37.73 -5.12 -28.87
C ALA A 26 37.94 -6.30 -27.91
N THR A 27 38.09 -7.51 -28.45
CA THR A 27 38.84 -8.57 -27.75
C THR A 27 40.33 -8.20 -27.81
N PRO A 28 41.06 -8.38 -26.71
CA PRO A 28 42.10 -9.39 -26.82
C PRO A 28 42.35 -10.20 -25.54
N ALA A 29 43.00 -11.34 -25.79
CA ALA A 29 43.82 -12.12 -24.88
C ALA A 29 43.09 -12.96 -23.81
N LEU A 30 42.88 -14.21 -24.20
CA LEU A 30 42.91 -15.38 -23.33
C LEU A 30 44.21 -15.37 -22.50
N ASP A 31 44.14 -14.88 -21.25
CA ASP A 31 45.01 -15.39 -20.19
C ASP A 31 44.23 -16.49 -19.45
N ALA A 32 44.49 -17.72 -19.86
CA ALA A 32 44.13 -18.91 -19.12
C ALA A 32 45.04 -19.03 -17.89
N THR A 33 44.87 -18.15 -16.90
CA THR A 33 45.22 -18.49 -15.53
C THR A 33 44.08 -19.33 -14.99
N ALA A 34 44.31 -20.64 -14.95
CA ALA A 34 43.51 -21.56 -14.17
C ALA A 34 43.56 -21.07 -12.71
N THR A 35 42.62 -20.19 -12.34
CA THR A 35 42.28 -19.94 -10.95
C THR A 35 41.80 -21.29 -10.44
N ALA A 36 42.66 -21.96 -9.68
CA ALA A 36 42.33 -23.17 -8.96
C ALA A 36 40.93 -22.97 -8.38
N ALA A 37 39.99 -23.83 -8.76
CA ALA A 37 38.67 -23.84 -8.20
C ALA A 37 38.85 -24.05 -6.70
N GLU A 38 38.81 -22.96 -5.92
CA GLU A 38 38.75 -23.05 -4.48
C GLU A 38 37.57 -23.98 -4.16
N PRO A 39 37.77 -25.02 -3.35
CA PRO A 39 36.66 -25.84 -2.88
C PRO A 39 35.63 -24.88 -2.26
N PRO A 40 34.32 -25.10 -2.49
CA PRO A 40 33.30 -24.22 -1.95
C PRO A 40 33.58 -24.07 -0.45
N PRO A 41 33.62 -22.82 0.08
CA PRO A 41 33.92 -22.62 1.49
C PRO A 41 32.94 -23.47 2.27
N GLU A 42 33.46 -24.42 3.06
CA GLU A 42 32.63 -25.27 3.89
C GLU A 42 31.80 -24.36 4.79
N ALA A 43 30.51 -24.26 4.48
CA ALA A 43 29.61 -23.33 5.16
C ALA A 43 29.65 -23.66 6.65
N LYS A 44 30.05 -22.68 7.47
CA LYS A 44 30.15 -22.91 8.91
C LYS A 44 28.76 -23.30 9.42
N PRO A 45 28.61 -24.36 10.23
CA PRO A 45 27.30 -24.80 10.72
C PRO A 45 26.48 -23.69 11.38
N THR A 46 27.14 -22.70 12.00
CA THR A 46 26.51 -21.51 12.58
C THR A 46 25.85 -20.60 11.55
N GLU A 47 26.51 -20.37 10.40
CA GLU A 47 25.97 -19.53 9.31
C GLU A 47 24.74 -20.20 8.67
N VAL A 48 24.74 -21.54 8.57
CA VAL A 48 23.58 -22.31 8.09
C VAL A 48 22.38 -22.19 9.03
N LEU A 49 22.60 -22.24 10.35
CA LEU A 49 21.53 -22.06 11.34
C LEU A 49 20.95 -20.64 11.28
N GLU A 50 21.80 -19.63 11.14
CA GLU A 50 21.37 -18.23 10.96
C GLU A 50 20.51 -18.08 9.71
N LEU A 51 20.91 -18.67 8.58
CA LEU A 51 20.14 -18.66 7.34
C LEU A 51 18.76 -19.32 7.50
N VAL A 52 18.68 -20.45 8.21
CA VAL A 52 17.39 -21.13 8.50
C VAL A 52 16.49 -20.22 9.34
N THR A 53 17.01 -19.59 10.39
CA THR A 53 16.23 -18.68 11.22
C THR A 53 15.77 -17.44 10.45
N CYS A 54 16.64 -16.87 9.61
CA CYS A 54 16.30 -15.76 8.73
C CYS A 54 15.20 -16.14 7.73
N ARG A 55 15.26 -17.34 7.14
CA ARG A 55 14.21 -17.85 6.25
C ARG A 55 12.87 -17.98 6.97
N GLN A 56 12.86 -18.52 8.19
CA GLN A 56 11.64 -18.63 9.00
C GLN A 56 11.05 -17.27 9.35
N LYS A 57 11.90 -16.31 9.77
CA LYS A 57 11.46 -14.93 10.04
C LYS A 57 10.86 -14.30 8.78
N LEU A 58 11.51 -14.44 7.62
CA LEU A 58 11.01 -13.92 6.35
C LEU A 58 9.64 -14.53 5.98
N GLN A 59 9.46 -15.84 6.17
CA GLN A 59 8.17 -16.49 5.94
C GLN A 59 7.07 -15.94 6.86
N ARG A 60 7.36 -15.76 8.16
CA ARG A 60 6.42 -15.16 9.11
C ARG A 60 6.08 -13.71 8.74
N THR A 61 7.07 -12.90 8.37
CA THR A 61 6.84 -11.52 7.93
C THR A 61 5.99 -11.45 6.67
N ARG A 62 6.24 -12.34 5.69
CA ARG A 62 5.40 -12.42 4.48
C ARG A 62 3.96 -12.82 4.79
N GLN A 63 3.76 -13.74 5.72
CA GLN A 63 2.41 -14.10 6.14
C GLN A 63 1.71 -12.93 6.82
N ALA A 64 2.36 -12.30 7.81
CA ALA A 64 1.83 -11.12 8.49
C ALA A 64 1.50 -9.98 7.52
N GLN A 65 2.32 -9.79 6.48
CA GLN A 65 2.04 -8.81 5.43
C GLN A 65 0.74 -9.13 4.67
N ARG A 66 0.51 -10.40 4.31
CA ARG A 66 -0.73 -10.81 3.64
C ARG A 66 -1.94 -10.61 4.55
N ASP A 67 -1.83 -11.06 5.80
CA ASP A 67 -2.91 -10.93 6.78
C ASP A 67 -3.27 -9.45 7.01
N LEU A 68 -2.26 -8.57 7.07
CA LEU A 68 -2.47 -7.13 7.17
C LEU A 68 -3.13 -6.53 5.92
N GLN A 69 -2.72 -6.98 4.72
CA GLN A 69 -3.33 -6.53 3.47
C GLN A 69 -4.80 -6.95 3.37
N GLU A 70 -5.12 -8.18 3.75
CA GLU A 70 -6.48 -8.71 3.77
C GLU A 70 -7.35 -7.96 4.80
N SER A 71 -6.83 -7.78 6.01
CA SER A 71 -7.50 -6.99 7.05
C SER A 71 -7.74 -5.55 6.61
N ASN A 72 -6.76 -4.90 5.99
CA ASN A 72 -6.91 -3.55 5.47
C ASN A 72 -7.98 -3.46 4.38
N ARG A 73 -8.04 -4.46 3.49
CA ARG A 73 -9.09 -4.55 2.47
C ARG A 73 -10.46 -4.69 3.10
N SER A 74 -10.63 -5.64 4.01
CA SER A 74 -11.89 -5.86 4.74
C SER A 74 -12.37 -4.59 5.47
N LEU A 75 -11.46 -3.89 6.15
CA LEU A 75 -11.78 -2.64 6.83
C LEU A 75 -12.19 -1.52 5.86
N ARG A 76 -11.59 -1.45 4.67
CA ARG A 76 -12.00 -0.48 3.64
C ARG A 76 -13.39 -0.79 3.09
N ASP A 77 -13.68 -2.06 2.86
CA ASP A 77 -14.99 -2.50 2.38
C ASP A 77 -16.07 -2.21 3.43
N ALA A 78 -15.81 -2.52 4.70
CA ALA A 78 -16.70 -2.17 5.82
C ALA A 78 -16.91 -0.65 5.96
N LEU A 79 -15.84 0.14 5.82
CA LEU A 79 -15.94 1.59 5.85
C LEU A 79 -16.80 2.13 4.69
N ALA A 80 -16.66 1.56 3.49
CA ALA A 80 -17.46 1.93 2.34
C ALA A 80 -18.94 1.61 2.56
N GLN A 81 -19.23 0.43 3.12
CA GLN A 81 -20.59 0.03 3.49
C GLN A 81 -21.20 1.00 4.52
N HIS A 82 -20.50 1.30 5.60
CA HIS A 82 -21.01 2.23 6.61
C HIS A 82 -21.23 3.64 6.09
N LYS A 83 -20.37 4.13 5.18
CA LYS A 83 -20.59 5.43 4.53
C LYS A 83 -21.85 5.43 3.67
N PHE A 84 -22.11 4.34 2.98
CA PHE A 84 -23.33 4.17 2.18
C PHE A 84 -24.57 4.14 3.08
N GLU A 85 -24.59 3.30 4.12
CA GLU A 85 -25.69 3.23 5.10
C GLU A 85 -25.94 4.59 5.76
N GLN A 86 -24.88 5.29 6.14
CA GLN A 86 -24.97 6.62 6.73
C GLN A 86 -25.63 7.63 5.76
N ALA A 87 -25.27 7.58 4.48
CA ALA A 87 -25.88 8.44 3.47
C ALA A 87 -27.38 8.15 3.30
N GLU A 88 -27.78 6.88 3.30
CA GLU A 88 -29.20 6.48 3.24
C GLU A 88 -29.98 6.95 4.47
N ILE A 89 -29.42 6.77 5.67
CA ILE A 89 -30.03 7.22 6.92
C ILE A 89 -30.21 8.75 6.88
N PHE A 90 -29.20 9.51 6.47
CA PHE A 90 -29.32 10.97 6.36
C PHE A 90 -30.38 11.40 5.35
N ALA A 91 -30.45 10.74 4.19
CA ALA A 91 -31.48 11.03 3.20
C ALA A 91 -32.89 10.77 3.75
N TYR A 92 -33.08 9.65 4.46
CA TYR A 92 -34.33 9.32 5.12
C TYR A 92 -34.71 10.36 6.19
N LEU A 93 -33.79 10.67 7.11
CA LEU A 93 -34.03 11.62 8.19
C LEU A 93 -34.34 13.03 7.65
N ASN A 94 -33.66 13.47 6.60
CA ASN A 94 -33.92 14.77 6.00
C ASN A 94 -35.30 14.82 5.33
N LYS A 95 -35.70 13.73 4.66
CA LYS A 95 -37.05 13.60 4.09
C LYS A 95 -38.12 13.68 5.18
N GLU A 96 -37.94 12.93 6.27
CA GLU A 96 -38.84 12.95 7.43
C GLU A 96 -38.92 14.34 8.08
N LEU A 97 -37.77 15.01 8.24
CA LEU A 97 -37.68 16.36 8.78
C LEU A 97 -38.50 17.34 7.93
N VAL A 98 -38.27 17.36 6.61
CA VAL A 98 -38.99 18.24 5.68
C VAL A 98 -40.49 17.98 5.72
N GLN A 99 -40.92 16.71 5.74
CA GLN A 99 -42.33 16.36 5.83
C GLN A 99 -42.97 16.86 7.12
N LYS A 100 -42.31 16.66 8.27
CA LYS A 100 -42.79 17.12 9.57
C LYS A 100 -42.81 18.64 9.67
N SER A 101 -41.77 19.32 9.20
CA SER A 101 -41.73 20.79 9.15
C SER A 101 -42.87 21.35 8.30
N LYS A 102 -43.18 20.73 7.16
CA LYS A 102 -44.32 21.12 6.33
C LYS A 102 -45.65 20.92 7.05
N ALA A 103 -45.82 19.80 7.76
CA ALA A 103 -47.03 19.52 8.52
C ALA A 103 -47.23 20.55 9.66
N VAL A 104 -46.16 20.89 10.38
CA VAL A 104 -46.20 21.93 11.43
C VAL A 104 -46.59 23.28 10.83
N ALA A 105 -45.94 23.72 9.75
CA ALA A 105 -46.28 24.99 9.10
C ALA A 105 -47.74 25.05 8.62
N GLN A 106 -48.30 23.91 8.16
CA GLN A 106 -49.71 23.83 7.79
C GLN A 106 -50.66 23.90 8.99
N LEU A 107 -50.27 23.38 10.15
CA LEU A 107 -51.04 23.48 11.38
C LEU A 107 -50.99 24.90 11.94
N GLU A 108 -49.80 25.51 11.96
CA GLU A 108 -49.60 26.91 12.39
C GLU A 108 -50.43 27.88 11.54
N ALA A 109 -50.54 27.65 10.22
CA ALA A 109 -51.36 28.50 9.35
C ALA A 109 -52.89 28.39 9.58
N ARG A 110 -53.35 27.43 10.39
CA ARG A 110 -54.77 27.22 10.72
C ARG A 110 -55.16 27.75 12.10
N VAL A 111 -54.18 28.16 12.91
CA VAL A 111 -54.36 28.74 14.25
C VAL A 111 -54.27 30.25 14.15
#